data_AF-A0A7W2UQP7-F1
#
_entry.id   AF-A0A7W2UQP7-F1
#
_cell.length_a   1.000
_cell.length_b   1.000
_cell.length_c   1.000
_cell.angle_alpha   90.00
_cell.angle_beta   90.00
_cell.angle_gamma   90.00
#
_symmetry.space_group_name_H-M   'P 1'
#
loop_
_entity.id
_entity.type
_entity.pdbx_description
1 polymer ?
#
loop_
_entity_poly.entity_id
_entity_poly.type
_entity_poly.pdbx_seq_one_letter_code
_entity_poly.pdbx_strand_id
1 'polypeptide(L)'
;MEQIHAVRQVDRYVHQRRATDQRFVSWPLYYFLLRWVTLGIYSIVIFYRRLKRADLFRERQAHYTAAVITATRQFAEQHEHYGAARDDLNDLWRFMKERFEDEHKPIKAGASLALSFLTLGIYGFYATYRTMRFWWEIQRTEQDFYDQLGTIWAKLGMVNYPVTLEVNENLHRSFGIYLFLTIITLGIFWIVWDYRMHTDPEKIYPEFHSAEDGVLGALRTVDMRG
;
A
#
# COMPACT_ATOMS: atom_id res chain seq x y z
N MET A 1 -30.28 3.37 -15.65
CA MET A 1 -29.47 3.01 -14.47
C MET A 1 -28.06 3.52 -14.73
N GLU A 2 -27.82 4.77 -14.39
CA GLU A 2 -26.53 5.42 -14.60
C GLU A 2 -25.67 5.13 -13.36
N GLN A 3 -24.89 4.04 -13.40
CA GLN A 3 -23.94 3.74 -12.33
C GLN A 3 -23.08 4.98 -12.06
N ILE A 4 -22.98 5.36 -10.80
CA ILE A 4 -22.17 6.51 -10.39
C ILE A 4 -20.76 6.35 -10.97
N HIS A 5 -20.31 7.31 -11.77
CA HIS A 5 -19.03 7.26 -12.49
C HIS A 5 -17.84 6.96 -11.55
N ALA A 6 -17.91 7.42 -10.29
CA ALA A 6 -16.89 7.13 -9.29
C ALA A 6 -16.86 5.66 -8.82
N VAL A 7 -18.00 4.94 -8.77
CA VAL A 7 -18.02 3.52 -8.40
C VAL A 7 -17.29 2.67 -9.45
N ARG A 8 -17.43 3.03 -10.74
CA ARG A 8 -16.64 2.42 -11.83
C ARG A 8 -15.14 2.70 -11.70
N GLN A 9 -14.76 3.87 -11.19
CA GLN A 9 -13.35 4.19 -10.93
C GLN A 9 -12.80 3.35 -9.78
N VAL A 10 -13.54 3.21 -8.67
CA VAL A 10 -13.17 2.32 -7.56
C VAL A 10 -13.00 0.89 -8.07
N ASP A 11 -13.96 0.38 -8.83
CA ASP A 11 -13.91 -0.95 -9.44
C ASP A 11 -12.65 -1.16 -10.30
N ARG A 12 -12.30 -0.17 -11.13
CA ARG A 12 -11.09 -0.20 -11.96
C ARG A 12 -9.82 -0.32 -11.12
N TYR A 13 -9.70 0.45 -10.03
CA TYR A 13 -8.50 0.42 -9.17
C TYR A 13 -8.39 -0.86 -8.35
N VAL A 14 -9.53 -1.42 -7.92
CA VAL A 14 -9.57 -2.76 -7.30
C VAL A 14 -9.08 -3.81 -8.30
N HIS A 15 -9.51 -3.76 -9.58
CA HIS A 15 -9.03 -4.70 -10.60
C HIS A 15 -7.55 -4.51 -10.97
N GLN A 16 -7.03 -3.28 -10.87
CA GLN A 16 -5.63 -2.96 -11.15
C GLN A 16 -4.65 -3.66 -10.20
N ARG A 17 -5.12 -4.15 -9.03
CA ARG A 17 -4.33 -4.94 -8.07
C ARG A 17 -3.65 -6.16 -8.69
N ARG A 18 -4.29 -6.80 -9.68
CA ARG A 18 -3.73 -7.96 -10.38
C ARG A 18 -2.45 -7.63 -11.17
N ALA A 19 -2.28 -6.37 -11.56
CA ALA A 19 -1.10 -5.91 -12.29
C ALA A 19 -0.02 -5.33 -11.36
N THR A 20 -0.40 -4.72 -10.23
CA THR A 20 0.53 -4.10 -9.28
C THR A 20 1.07 -5.07 -8.24
N ASP A 21 0.23 -5.99 -7.76
CA ASP A 21 0.49 -6.83 -6.59
C ASP A 21 0.96 -8.22 -7.00
N GLN A 22 1.83 -8.25 -8.02
CA GLN A 22 2.37 -9.48 -8.57
C GLN A 22 3.29 -10.15 -7.56
N ARG A 23 3.02 -11.42 -7.24
CA ARG A 23 3.92 -12.26 -6.43
C ARG A 23 5.26 -12.42 -7.14
N PHE A 24 6.34 -12.37 -6.36
CA PHE A 24 7.65 -12.65 -6.93
C PHE A 24 7.88 -14.15 -6.98
N VAL A 25 8.96 -14.54 -7.67
CA VAL A 25 9.49 -15.89 -7.57
C VAL A 25 9.72 -16.22 -6.09
N SER A 26 9.46 -17.47 -5.69
CA SER A 26 9.63 -17.90 -4.30
C SER A 26 11.02 -17.55 -3.77
N TRP A 27 11.09 -17.07 -2.53
CA TRP A 27 12.35 -16.61 -1.96
C TRP A 27 13.47 -17.68 -2.00
N PRO A 28 13.22 -18.98 -1.70
CA PRO A 28 14.26 -20.00 -1.80
C PRO A 28 14.80 -20.16 -3.23
N LEU A 29 13.92 -20.12 -4.24
CA LEU A 29 14.33 -20.24 -5.64
C LEU A 29 15.15 -19.02 -6.09
N TYR A 30 14.77 -17.82 -5.63
CA TYR A 30 15.56 -16.61 -5.82
C TYR A 30 16.94 -16.72 -5.17
N TYR A 31 16.99 -17.04 -3.88
CA TYR A 31 18.20 -16.94 -3.05
C TYR A 31 19.22 -18.05 -3.36
N PHE A 32 18.77 -19.29 -3.52
CA PHE A 32 19.64 -20.46 -3.69
C PHE A 32 19.94 -20.82 -5.14
N LEU A 33 19.11 -20.40 -6.11
CA LEU A 33 19.28 -20.80 -7.51
C LEU A 33 19.51 -19.59 -8.40
N LEU A 34 18.53 -18.69 -8.52
CA LEU A 34 18.59 -17.62 -9.52
C LEU A 34 19.73 -16.64 -9.26
N ARG A 35 20.01 -16.32 -8.00
CA ARG A 35 21.16 -15.48 -7.63
C ARG A 35 22.48 -16.07 -8.11
N TRP A 36 22.68 -17.38 -8.00
CA TRP A 36 23.92 -18.06 -8.38
C TRP A 36 24.01 -18.29 -9.89
N VAL A 37 22.94 -18.79 -10.52
CA VAL A 37 22.88 -19.07 -11.96
C VAL A 37 23.09 -17.81 -12.80
N THR A 38 22.63 -16.65 -12.31
CA THR A 38 22.76 -15.37 -13.02
C THR A 38 23.99 -14.55 -12.60
N LEU A 39 24.92 -15.14 -11.84
CA LEU A 39 26.11 -14.46 -11.32
C LEU A 39 25.78 -13.14 -10.58
N GLY A 40 24.68 -13.13 -9.82
CA GLY A 40 24.23 -11.97 -9.04
C GLY A 40 23.42 -10.92 -9.81
N ILE A 41 23.29 -11.01 -11.14
CA ILE A 41 22.50 -10.06 -11.94
C ILE A 41 21.03 -10.05 -11.48
N TYR A 42 20.48 -11.22 -11.16
CA TYR A 42 19.09 -11.32 -10.74
C TYR A 42 18.81 -10.64 -9.38
N SER A 43 19.82 -10.53 -8.50
CA SER A 43 19.67 -9.77 -7.24
C SER A 43 19.44 -8.28 -7.50
N ILE A 44 20.10 -7.71 -8.52
CA ILE A 44 19.89 -6.33 -8.95
C ILE A 44 18.46 -6.15 -9.48
N VAL A 45 18.00 -7.09 -10.30
CA VAL A 45 16.63 -7.08 -10.86
C VAL A 45 15.58 -7.16 -9.76
N ILE A 46 15.77 -8.05 -8.77
CA ILE A 46 14.84 -8.20 -7.64
C ILE A 46 14.85 -6.96 -6.76
N PHE A 47 16.01 -6.36 -6.51
CA PHE A 47 16.09 -5.10 -5.77
C PHE A 47 15.28 -3.99 -6.46
N TYR A 48 15.50 -3.78 -7.76
CA TYR A 48 14.70 -2.82 -8.53
C TYR A 48 13.19 -3.13 -8.48
N ARG A 49 12.82 -4.40 -8.69
CA ARG A 49 11.40 -4.82 -8.67
C ARG A 49 10.74 -4.59 -7.32
N ARG A 50 11.44 -4.81 -6.20
CA ARG A 50 10.92 -4.52 -4.84
C ARG A 50 10.58 -3.03 -4.67
N LEU A 51 11.49 -2.14 -5.08
CA LEU A 51 11.24 -0.70 -5.01
C LEU A 51 10.09 -0.27 -5.93
N LYS A 52 10.08 -0.80 -7.18
CA LYS A 52 9.03 -0.50 -8.16
C LYS A 52 7.66 -0.97 -7.68
N ARG A 53 7.59 -2.13 -7.04
CA ARG A 53 6.34 -2.66 -6.45
C ARG A 53 5.78 -1.70 -5.40
N ALA A 54 6.62 -1.17 -4.51
CA ALA A 54 6.18 -0.19 -3.52
C ALA A 54 5.68 1.11 -4.19
N ASP A 55 6.40 1.62 -5.19
CA ASP A 55 5.99 2.81 -5.96
C ASP A 55 4.62 2.61 -6.65
N LEU A 56 4.43 1.47 -7.33
CA LEU A 56 3.18 1.12 -8.01
C LEU A 56 2.01 0.93 -7.03
N PHE A 57 2.26 0.24 -5.92
CA PHE A 57 1.24 0.03 -4.88
C PHE A 57 0.79 1.36 -4.31
N ARG A 58 1.75 2.23 -3.96
CA ARG A 58 1.46 3.58 -3.47
C ARG A 58 0.58 4.38 -4.42
N GLU A 59 0.96 4.43 -5.70
CA GLU A 59 0.23 5.20 -6.71
C GLU A 59 -1.20 4.68 -6.87
N ARG A 60 -1.38 3.36 -6.93
CA ARG A 60 -2.71 2.74 -6.94
C ARG A 60 -3.51 3.14 -5.71
N GLN A 61 -2.91 3.12 -4.53
CA GLN A 61 -3.62 3.39 -3.29
C GLN A 61 -4.07 4.84 -3.16
N ALA A 62 -3.22 5.79 -3.55
CA ALA A 62 -3.61 7.20 -3.62
C ALA A 62 -4.81 7.42 -4.57
N HIS A 63 -4.84 6.73 -5.71
CA HIS A 63 -5.95 6.83 -6.65
C HIS A 63 -7.22 6.13 -6.15
N TYR A 64 -7.07 4.96 -5.52
CA TYR A 64 -8.18 4.22 -4.93
C TYR A 64 -8.86 5.03 -3.82
N THR A 65 -8.10 5.57 -2.86
CA THR A 65 -8.66 6.35 -1.74
C THR A 65 -9.35 7.61 -2.24
N ALA A 66 -8.76 8.29 -3.23
CA ALA A 66 -9.38 9.46 -3.86
C ALA A 66 -10.71 9.10 -4.58
N ALA A 67 -10.76 7.95 -5.25
CA ALA A 67 -11.97 7.46 -5.93
C ALA A 67 -13.07 7.12 -4.93
N VAL A 68 -12.74 6.48 -3.80
CA VAL A 68 -13.69 6.14 -2.72
C VAL A 68 -14.27 7.40 -2.07
N ILE A 69 -13.44 8.40 -1.77
CA ILE A 69 -13.91 9.69 -1.22
C ILE A 69 -14.84 10.38 -2.23
N THR A 70 -14.49 10.36 -3.51
CA THR A 70 -15.31 10.96 -4.58
C THR A 70 -16.65 10.24 -4.73
N ALA A 71 -16.67 8.91 -4.69
CA ALA A 71 -17.91 8.13 -4.72
C ALA A 71 -18.79 8.43 -3.50
N THR A 72 -18.18 8.54 -2.32
CA THR A 72 -18.91 8.87 -1.09
C THR A 72 -19.50 10.28 -1.14
N ARG A 73 -18.74 11.24 -1.68
CA ARG A 73 -19.21 12.61 -1.94
C ARG A 73 -20.43 12.63 -2.88
N GLN A 74 -20.35 11.92 -4.01
CA GLN A 74 -21.45 11.87 -4.98
C GLN A 74 -22.72 11.28 -4.37
N PHE A 75 -22.60 10.24 -3.55
CA PHE A 75 -23.76 9.70 -2.84
C PHE A 75 -24.36 10.70 -1.85
N ALA A 76 -23.51 11.37 -1.06
CA ALA A 76 -23.97 12.34 -0.07
C ALA A 76 -24.68 13.54 -0.71
N GLU A 77 -24.24 13.97 -1.89
CA GLU A 77 -24.90 15.00 -2.70
C GLU A 77 -26.29 14.55 -3.19
N GLN A 78 -26.43 13.29 -3.59
CA GLN A 78 -27.71 12.74 -4.08
C GLN A 78 -28.77 12.57 -2.97
N HIS A 79 -28.36 12.39 -1.72
CA HIS A 79 -29.26 12.07 -0.60
C HIS A 79 -29.55 13.28 0.31
N GLU A 80 -29.26 14.52 -0.13
CA GLU A 80 -29.44 15.78 0.64
C GLU A 80 -28.74 15.86 2.02
N HIS A 81 -28.01 14.81 2.42
CA HIS A 81 -27.23 14.73 3.67
C HIS A 81 -25.80 15.27 3.52
N TYR A 82 -25.49 15.89 2.38
CA TYR A 82 -24.16 16.45 2.09
C TYR A 82 -23.69 17.45 3.15
N GLY A 83 -24.59 18.29 3.67
CA GLY A 83 -24.24 19.30 4.68
C GLY A 83 -23.64 18.71 5.96
N ALA A 84 -24.01 17.49 6.35
CA ALA A 84 -23.55 16.85 7.58
C ALA A 84 -22.22 16.09 7.42
N ALA A 85 -21.87 15.66 6.20
CA ALA A 85 -20.69 14.84 5.92
C ALA A 85 -19.61 15.56 5.11
N ARG A 86 -19.88 16.77 4.58
CA ARG A 86 -18.98 17.53 3.72
C ARG A 86 -17.64 17.84 4.40
N ASP A 87 -17.68 18.33 5.63
CA ASP A 87 -16.48 18.73 6.36
C ASP A 87 -15.61 17.51 6.68
N ASP A 88 -16.22 16.42 7.18
CA ASP A 88 -15.53 15.15 7.42
C ASP A 88 -14.90 14.56 6.14
N LEU A 89 -15.59 14.63 5.00
CA LEU A 89 -15.06 14.17 3.71
C LEU A 89 -13.90 15.03 3.21
N ASN A 90 -13.94 16.34 3.45
CA ASN A 90 -12.84 17.24 3.10
C ASN A 90 -11.62 17.01 4.00
N ASP A 91 -11.85 16.77 5.29
CA ASP A 91 -10.80 16.45 6.25
C ASP A 91 -10.14 15.10 5.91
N LEU A 92 -10.93 14.08 5.58
CA LEU A 92 -10.42 12.78 5.10
C LEU A 92 -9.59 12.93 3.81
N TRP A 93 -10.06 13.74 2.86
CA TRP A 93 -9.31 14.01 1.63
C TRP A 93 -7.99 14.70 1.90
N ARG A 94 -7.99 15.73 2.77
CA ARG A 94 -6.78 16.46 3.16
C ARG A 94 -5.81 15.54 3.88
N PHE A 95 -6.30 14.75 4.84
CA PHE A 95 -5.51 13.76 5.57
C PHE A 95 -4.79 12.79 4.62
N MET A 96 -5.52 12.21 3.67
CA MET A 96 -4.92 11.27 2.70
C MET A 96 -3.91 11.97 1.79
N LYS A 97 -4.24 13.17 1.31
CA LYS A 97 -3.33 13.94 0.47
C LYS A 97 -2.02 14.26 1.18
N GLU A 98 -2.08 14.78 2.40
CA GLU A 98 -0.91 15.11 3.22
C GLU A 98 -0.06 13.87 3.48
N ARG A 99 -0.66 12.74 3.86
CA ARG A 99 0.08 11.48 4.08
C ARG A 99 0.79 10.99 2.81
N PHE A 100 0.15 11.08 1.64
CA PHE A 100 0.76 10.65 0.38
C PHE A 100 1.84 11.62 -0.16
N GLU A 101 1.72 12.92 0.14
CA GLU A 101 2.70 13.94 -0.26
C GLU A 101 3.92 13.96 0.67
N ASP A 102 3.74 13.81 1.98
CA ASP A 102 4.80 13.96 2.97
C ASP A 102 5.44 12.64 3.40
N GLU A 103 4.64 11.67 3.83
CA GLU A 103 5.14 10.42 4.43
C GLU A 103 5.42 9.36 3.35
N HIS A 104 4.50 9.17 2.42
CA HIS A 104 4.62 8.16 1.36
C HIS A 104 5.31 8.69 0.10
N LYS A 105 6.40 9.47 0.25
CA LYS A 105 7.13 10.00 -0.91
C LYS A 105 7.63 8.88 -1.84
N PRO A 106 7.58 9.06 -3.18
CA PRO A 106 7.94 8.01 -4.11
C PRO A 106 9.40 7.60 -3.90
N ILE A 107 9.66 6.31 -3.94
CA ILE A 107 11.00 5.72 -3.83
C ILE A 107 11.80 5.99 -5.10
N LYS A 108 11.12 6.07 -6.25
CA LYS A 108 11.73 6.25 -7.57
C LYS A 108 12.72 5.12 -7.83
N ALA A 109 12.22 3.90 -7.97
CA ALA A 109 13.01 2.68 -8.11
C ALA A 109 14.25 2.79 -9.02
N GLY A 110 14.13 3.46 -10.18
CA GLY A 110 15.24 3.64 -11.12
C GLY A 110 16.34 4.57 -10.60
N ALA A 111 15.97 5.73 -10.05
CA ALA A 111 16.91 6.66 -9.43
C ALA A 111 17.57 6.03 -8.19
N SER A 112 16.79 5.35 -7.36
CA SER A 112 17.30 4.64 -6.19
C SER A 112 18.33 3.57 -6.58
N LEU A 113 18.06 2.79 -7.63
CA LEU A 113 19.01 1.80 -8.14
C LEU A 113 20.31 2.44 -8.64
N ALA A 114 20.22 3.50 -9.44
CA ALA A 114 21.39 4.21 -9.96
C ALA A 114 22.24 4.80 -8.83
N LEU A 115 21.61 5.42 -7.83
CA LEU A 115 22.30 5.95 -6.65
C LEU A 115 22.92 4.85 -5.79
N SER A 116 22.28 3.69 -5.68
CA SER A 116 22.89 2.51 -5.02
C SER A 116 24.19 2.09 -5.70
N PHE A 117 24.25 2.06 -7.03
CA PHE A 117 25.51 1.76 -7.73
C PHE A 117 26.55 2.86 -7.56
N LEU A 118 26.15 4.12 -7.74
CA LEU A 118 27.05 5.28 -7.63
C LEU A 118 27.70 5.39 -6.25
N THR A 119 26.97 5.03 -5.20
CA THR A 119 27.42 5.11 -3.80
C THR A 119 27.99 3.79 -3.27
N LEU A 120 28.31 2.83 -4.16
CA LEU A 120 28.85 1.51 -3.78
C LEU A 120 27.97 0.76 -2.76
N GLY A 121 26.65 0.92 -2.86
CA GLY A 121 25.65 0.22 -2.04
C GLY A 121 25.15 0.99 -0.83
N ILE A 122 25.78 2.11 -0.43
CA ILE A 122 25.34 2.90 0.74
C ILE A 122 23.90 3.39 0.58
N TYR A 123 23.57 3.95 -0.59
CA TYR A 123 22.19 4.37 -0.87
C TYR A 123 21.22 3.17 -0.94
N GLY A 124 21.71 1.96 -1.24
CA GLY A 124 20.90 0.73 -1.20
C GLY A 124 20.36 0.42 0.19
N PHE A 125 21.14 0.67 1.25
CA PHE A 125 20.66 0.58 2.62
C PHE A 125 19.59 1.64 2.93
N TYR A 126 19.77 2.87 2.46
CA TYR A 126 18.77 3.93 2.61
C TYR A 126 17.45 3.61 1.88
N ALA A 127 17.50 3.09 0.65
CA ALA A 127 16.32 2.66 -0.10
C ALA A 127 15.61 1.47 0.59
N THR A 128 16.38 0.56 1.19
CA THR A 128 15.85 -0.56 1.98
C THR A 128 15.14 -0.07 3.24
N TYR A 129 15.75 0.88 3.96
CA TYR A 129 15.11 1.57 5.10
C TYR A 129 13.77 2.20 4.70
N ARG A 130 13.77 2.99 3.61
CA ARG A 130 12.56 3.64 3.11
C ARG A 130 11.46 2.65 2.76
N THR A 131 11.80 1.55 2.11
CA THR A 131 10.83 0.51 1.73
C THR A 131 10.26 -0.18 2.97
N MET A 132 11.09 -0.53 3.95
CA MET A 132 10.62 -1.18 5.18
C MET A 132 9.69 -0.28 5.98
N ARG A 133 10.04 1.01 6.07
CA ARG A 133 9.23 2.03 6.71
C ARG A 133 7.89 2.25 5.98
N PHE A 134 7.92 2.33 4.64
CA PHE A 134 6.74 2.50 3.81
C PHE A 134 5.67 1.43 4.07
N TRP A 135 6.04 0.15 4.09
CA TRP A 135 5.06 -0.94 4.29
C TRP A 135 4.40 -0.91 5.68
N TRP A 136 5.08 -0.39 6.69
CA TRP A 136 4.49 -0.17 8.01
C TRP A 136 3.57 1.05 8.02
N GLU A 137 4.03 2.17 7.47
CA GLU A 137 3.25 3.42 7.48
C GLU A 137 1.98 3.31 6.66
N ILE A 138 2.01 2.62 5.51
CA ILE A 138 0.84 2.54 4.61
C ILE A 138 -0.30 1.74 5.24
N GLN A 139 0.00 0.69 6.01
CA GLN A 139 -1.01 -0.06 6.76
C GLN A 139 -1.72 0.83 7.79
N ARG A 140 -0.96 1.66 8.53
CA ARG A 140 -1.54 2.58 9.51
C ARG A 140 -2.36 3.68 8.86
N THR A 141 -1.83 4.28 7.79
CA THR A 141 -2.57 5.30 7.01
C THR A 141 -3.89 4.74 6.51
N GLU A 142 -3.90 3.48 6.08
CA GLU A 142 -5.10 2.87 5.53
C GLU A 142 -6.08 2.40 6.61
N GLN A 143 -5.59 1.94 7.76
CA GLN A 143 -6.44 1.72 8.93
C GLN A 143 -7.16 3.02 9.34
N ASP A 144 -6.42 4.11 9.51
CA ASP A 144 -6.98 5.43 9.86
C ASP A 144 -8.01 5.89 8.81
N PHE A 145 -7.74 5.62 7.53
CA PHE A 145 -8.66 5.92 6.43
C PHE A 145 -9.97 5.15 6.57
N TYR A 146 -9.92 3.83 6.79
CA TYR A 146 -11.12 3.01 6.92
C TYR A 146 -11.93 3.34 8.18
N ASP A 147 -11.27 3.67 9.29
CA ASP A 147 -11.94 4.09 10.53
C ASP A 147 -12.70 5.42 10.34
N GLN A 148 -12.08 6.41 9.69
CA GLN A 148 -12.73 7.67 9.35
C GLN A 148 -13.85 7.48 8.32
N LEU A 149 -13.60 6.66 7.28
CA LEU A 149 -14.60 6.35 6.26
C LEU A 149 -15.83 5.65 6.87
N GLY A 150 -15.62 4.68 7.77
CA GLY A 150 -16.69 3.99 8.48
C GLY A 150 -17.55 4.94 9.31
N THR A 151 -16.92 5.93 9.97
CA THR A 151 -17.64 6.97 10.72
C THR A 151 -18.50 7.84 9.79
N ILE A 152 -17.96 8.24 8.63
CA ILE A 152 -18.69 9.03 7.63
C ILE A 152 -19.85 8.23 7.05
N TRP A 153 -19.62 6.96 6.71
CA TRP A 153 -20.64 6.08 6.13
C TRP A 153 -21.75 5.74 7.12
N ALA A 154 -21.43 5.62 8.41
CA ALA A 154 -22.43 5.48 9.48
C ALA A 154 -23.31 6.74 9.59
N LYS A 155 -22.72 7.94 9.54
CA LYS A 155 -23.47 9.22 9.51
C LYS A 155 -24.37 9.34 8.28
N LEU A 156 -23.92 8.84 7.13
CA LEU A 156 -24.67 8.83 5.87
C LEU A 156 -25.68 7.68 5.76
N GLY A 157 -25.74 6.78 6.73
CA GLY A 157 -26.65 5.61 6.70
C GLY A 157 -26.31 4.57 5.62
N MET A 158 -25.10 4.61 5.04
CA MET A 158 -24.70 3.72 3.95
C MET A 158 -24.46 2.28 4.43
N VAL A 159 -23.86 2.08 5.61
CA VAL A 159 -23.46 0.75 6.11
C VAL A 159 -23.53 0.71 7.65
N ASN A 160 -23.93 -0.43 8.21
CA ASN A 160 -23.93 -0.72 9.66
C ASN A 160 -22.65 -1.42 10.16
N TYR A 161 -21.71 -1.76 9.27
CA TYR A 161 -20.49 -2.50 9.60
C TYR A 161 -19.25 -1.74 9.12
N PRO A 162 -18.28 -1.47 10.01
CA PRO A 162 -17.01 -0.85 9.64
C PRO A 162 -16.19 -1.81 8.78
N VAL A 163 -15.59 -1.31 7.71
CA VAL A 163 -14.52 -2.03 7.01
C VAL A 163 -13.29 -1.93 7.91
N THR A 164 -12.79 -3.06 8.42
CA THR A 164 -11.62 -3.08 9.30
C THR A 164 -10.42 -3.63 8.56
N LEU A 165 -9.27 -2.96 8.66
CA LEU A 165 -7.98 -3.47 8.20
C LEU A 165 -7.15 -3.91 9.40
N GLU A 166 -6.82 -5.20 9.47
CA GLU A 166 -5.94 -5.73 10.52
C GLU A 166 -4.49 -5.38 10.20
N VAL A 167 -3.88 -4.56 11.06
CA VAL A 167 -2.47 -4.19 10.89
C VAL A 167 -1.57 -5.35 11.29
N ASN A 168 -0.67 -5.72 10.38
CA ASN A 168 0.33 -6.73 10.68
C ASN A 168 1.49 -6.11 11.47
N GLU A 169 1.42 -6.22 12.81
CA GLU A 169 2.46 -5.72 13.72
C GLU A 169 3.84 -6.31 13.43
N ASN A 170 3.91 -7.47 12.78
CA ASN A 170 5.19 -8.04 12.39
C ASN A 170 5.97 -7.13 11.45
N LEU A 171 5.38 -6.13 10.81
CA LEU A 171 6.09 -5.16 9.96
C LEU A 171 6.67 -3.97 10.74
N HIS A 172 6.27 -3.78 12.00
CA HIS A 172 6.84 -2.75 12.87
C HIS A 172 8.25 -3.14 13.33
N ARG A 173 9.24 -2.83 12.50
CA ARG A 173 10.63 -3.25 12.71
C ARG A 173 11.56 -2.06 12.70
N SER A 174 12.53 -2.07 13.61
CA SER A 174 13.61 -1.08 13.62
C SER A 174 14.69 -1.46 12.61
N PHE A 175 14.93 -0.57 11.66
CA PHE A 175 16.06 -0.69 10.73
C PHE A 175 17.40 -0.76 11.45
N GLY A 176 17.56 0.03 12.53
CA GLY A 176 18.79 0.04 13.33
C GLY A 176 19.09 -1.33 13.94
N ILE A 177 18.07 -2.04 14.44
CA ILE A 177 18.23 -3.40 14.97
C ILE A 177 18.66 -4.36 13.85
N TYR A 178 18.05 -4.29 12.67
CA TYR A 178 18.40 -5.17 11.55
C TYR A 178 19.82 -4.93 11.04
N LEU A 179 20.24 -3.67 10.97
CA LEU A 179 21.61 -3.30 10.62
C LEU A 179 22.60 -3.77 11.69
N PHE A 180 22.30 -3.54 12.97
CA PHE A 180 23.12 -3.99 14.09
C PHE A 180 23.29 -5.51 14.10
N LEU A 181 22.18 -6.26 13.95
CA LEU A 181 22.19 -7.72 13.86
C LEU A 181 23.02 -8.20 12.65
N THR A 182 22.93 -7.50 11.52
CA THR A 182 23.76 -7.80 10.34
C THR A 182 25.24 -7.61 10.62
N ILE A 183 25.63 -6.57 11.36
CA ILE A 183 27.03 -6.32 11.73
C ILE A 183 27.55 -7.38 12.71
N ILE A 184 26.83 -7.65 13.81
CA ILE A 184 27.31 -8.59 14.84
C ILE A 184 27.34 -10.04 14.34
N THR A 185 26.48 -10.40 13.39
CA THR A 185 26.45 -11.73 12.79
C THR A 185 27.36 -11.84 11.56
N LEU A 186 28.21 -10.85 11.31
CA LEU A 186 29.14 -10.79 10.17
C LEU A 186 28.42 -11.00 8.82
N GLY A 187 27.21 -10.46 8.69
CA GLY A 187 26.40 -10.51 7.48
C GLY A 187 25.42 -11.69 7.40
N ILE A 188 25.44 -12.66 8.31
CA ILE A 188 24.53 -13.82 8.25
C ILE A 188 23.06 -13.36 8.42
N PHE A 189 22.80 -12.38 9.28
CA PHE A 189 21.44 -11.87 9.48
C PHE A 189 20.86 -11.17 8.23
N TRP A 190 21.71 -10.78 7.27
CA TRP A 190 21.25 -10.25 5.98
C TRP A 190 20.31 -11.21 5.24
N ILE A 191 20.49 -12.52 5.42
CA ILE A 191 19.64 -13.55 4.80
C ILE A 191 18.20 -13.43 5.31
N VAL A 192 18.04 -13.27 6.63
CA VAL A 192 16.73 -13.09 7.28
C VAL A 192 16.11 -11.76 6.83
N TRP A 193 16.92 -10.70 6.76
CA TRP A 193 16.46 -9.39 6.30
C TRP A 193 15.95 -9.45 4.86
N ASP A 194 16.71 -10.07 3.95
CA ASP A 194 16.34 -10.21 2.55
C ASP A 194 15.09 -11.07 2.36
N TYR A 195 14.96 -12.17 3.11
CA TYR A 195 13.74 -13.00 3.14
C TYR A 195 12.50 -12.20 3.51
N ARG A 196 12.62 -11.42 4.58
CA ARG A 196 11.54 -10.58 5.07
C ARG A 196 11.13 -9.53 4.03
N MET A 197 12.09 -8.76 3.51
CA MET A 197 11.84 -7.75 2.47
C MET A 197 11.18 -8.32 1.21
N HIS A 198 11.46 -9.59 0.89
CA HIS A 198 10.86 -10.28 -0.24
C HIS A 198 9.41 -10.68 -0.01
N THR A 199 9.11 -11.16 1.20
CA THR A 199 7.83 -11.82 1.54
C THR A 199 6.83 -10.91 2.25
N ASP A 200 7.27 -9.81 2.86
CA ASP A 200 6.41 -8.91 3.63
C ASP A 200 5.22 -8.37 2.82
N PRO A 201 5.37 -7.91 1.55
CA PRO A 201 4.22 -7.44 0.76
C PRO A 201 3.18 -8.54 0.51
N GLU A 202 3.63 -9.78 0.32
CA GLU A 202 2.76 -10.91 0.01
C GLU A 202 1.90 -11.33 1.22
N LYS A 203 2.30 -10.94 2.43
CA LYS A 203 1.56 -11.21 3.67
C LYS A 203 0.50 -10.16 3.98
N ILE A 204 0.67 -8.93 3.48
CA ILE A 204 -0.26 -7.83 3.75
C ILE A 204 -1.30 -7.65 2.64
N TYR A 205 -0.98 -8.01 1.39
CA TYR A 205 -1.92 -7.87 0.27
C TYR A 205 -3.30 -8.48 0.50
N PRO A 206 -3.45 -9.68 1.10
CA PRO A 206 -4.77 -10.24 1.37
C PRO A 206 -5.66 -9.32 2.23
N GLU A 207 -5.07 -8.65 3.23
CA GLU A 207 -5.82 -7.74 4.11
C GLU A 207 -6.29 -6.48 3.38
N PHE A 208 -5.40 -5.86 2.59
CA PHE A 208 -5.78 -4.74 1.73
C PHE A 208 -6.88 -5.15 0.74
N HIS A 209 -6.75 -6.34 0.14
CA HIS A 209 -7.71 -6.82 -0.86
C HIS A 209 -9.09 -7.10 -0.24
N SER A 210 -9.12 -7.65 0.97
CA SER A 210 -10.34 -7.89 1.74
C SER A 210 -11.07 -6.59 2.07
N ALA A 211 -10.33 -5.58 2.58
CA ALA A 211 -10.89 -4.27 2.90
C ALA A 211 -11.41 -3.53 1.64
N GLU A 212 -10.64 -3.55 0.56
CA GLU A 212 -11.02 -2.97 -0.74
C GLU A 212 -12.30 -3.63 -1.32
N ASP A 213 -12.40 -4.95 -1.25
CA ASP A 213 -13.57 -5.69 -1.72
C ASP A 213 -14.80 -5.37 -0.84
N GLY A 214 -14.61 -5.16 0.47
CA GLY A 214 -15.65 -4.71 1.40
C GLY A 214 -16.21 -3.33 1.06
N VAL A 215 -15.34 -2.35 0.81
CA VAL A 215 -15.73 -1.00 0.37
C VAL A 215 -16.45 -1.03 -0.97
N LEU A 216 -15.92 -1.76 -1.95
CA LEU A 216 -16.56 -1.87 -3.26
C LEU A 216 -17.93 -2.56 -3.17
N GLY A 217 -18.06 -3.58 -2.32
CA GLY A 217 -19.33 -4.23 -2.02
C GLY A 217 -20.36 -3.26 -1.46
N ALA A 218 -19.98 -2.47 -0.46
CA ALA A 218 -20.84 -1.45 0.13
C ALA A 218 -21.25 -0.35 -0.87
N LEU A 219 -20.32 0.14 -1.69
CA LEU A 219 -20.65 1.15 -2.70
C LEU A 219 -21.62 0.61 -3.76
N ARG A 220 -21.48 -0.67 -4.15
CA ARG A 220 -22.40 -1.30 -5.12
C ARG A 220 -23.79 -1.55 -4.54
N THR A 221 -23.92 -1.94 -3.27
CA THR A 221 -25.24 -2.13 -2.65
C THR A 221 -26.00 -0.82 -2.53
N VAL A 222 -25.26 0.27 -2.29
CA VAL A 222 -25.79 1.62 -2.21
C VAL A 222 -26.22 2.14 -3.59
N ASP A 223 -25.40 1.97 -4.63
CA ASP A 223 -25.72 2.33 -6.03
C ASP A 223 -26.95 1.57 -6.59
N MET A 224 -27.24 0.37 -6.07
CA MET A 224 -28.44 -0.40 -6.44
C MET A 224 -29.72 0.01 -5.68
N ARG A 225 -29.61 0.78 -4.59
CA ARG A 225 -30.74 1.20 -3.76
C ARG A 225 -31.23 2.62 -4.03
N GLY A 226 -30.38 3.48 -4.61
CA GLY A 226 -30.75 4.82 -5.11
C GLY A 226 -31.29 4.77 -6.53
#